data_AF-A0A6L8VDE7-F1
#
_entry.id   AF-A0A6L8VDE7-F1
#
_cell.length_a   1.000
_cell.length_b   1.000
_cell.length_c   1.000
_cell.angle_alpha   90.00
_cell.angle_beta   90.00
_cell.angle_gamma   90.00
#
_symmetry.space_group_name_H-M   'P 1'
#
loop_
_entity.id
_entity.type
_entity.pdbx_description
1 polymer ?
#
loop_
_entity_poly.entity_id
_entity_poly.type
_entity_poly.pdbx_seq_one_letter_code
_entity_poly.pdbx_strand_id
1 'polypeptide(L)'
;MIANTATSYGSLARALHWLTALLILSALGLGLYAGNLPSGSDAEVARLASVFSLHKTIGVAAFFTALVRIVWALVQPRPAPLHPERRAETLAAEVVHWALYGAMLVMPLSGWVYHSAVAGFAPILWPFGQALPLVPLSEAVAGAAKAVHHTSALVLYAAIGLHVLGALKHALIDRDATLARMTRGVAGGIATRHGSLAAPVLALMVWAAVIGFGVFAPAGKPPGAAPAPVASATEAGWTVTEGTLGIALKQMGAEVSGSFTGWTAEIDYDEATRTGAVTVSIPVTGLTLGSVTPQALGPEFFDAETHPTAVFSAQIADEGAGLVATGTLDLRGMTVPATLPFTLGIEGDTATMAGSTTLDRRDFGMGASYGDETTVGFTVQVDVALTAVRAP
;
A
#
# COMPACT_ATOMS: atom_id res chain seq x y z
N MET A 1 -40.09 -14.73 13.45
CA MET A 1 -40.23 -13.27 13.33
C MET A 1 -39.00 -12.72 12.62
N ILE A 2 -39.18 -12.06 11.47
CA ILE A 2 -38.08 -11.49 10.67
C ILE A 2 -37.58 -10.18 11.30
N ALA A 3 -38.52 -9.31 11.69
CA ALA A 3 -38.26 -8.02 12.35
C ALA A 3 -37.99 -8.18 13.86
N ASN A 4 -37.37 -7.16 14.44
CA ASN A 4 -37.19 -7.07 15.89
C ASN A 4 -38.53 -6.73 16.58
N THR A 5 -38.61 -7.07 17.86
CA THR A 5 -39.65 -6.57 18.76
C THR A 5 -39.01 -5.69 19.84
N ALA A 6 -39.83 -5.14 20.75
CA ALA A 6 -39.32 -4.41 21.91
C ALA A 6 -38.45 -5.30 22.84
N THR A 7 -38.58 -6.63 22.77
CA THR A 7 -37.92 -7.55 23.70
C THR A 7 -36.97 -8.53 23.00
N SER A 8 -37.11 -8.81 21.71
CA SER A 8 -36.33 -9.83 21.00
C SER A 8 -35.77 -9.35 19.65
N TYR A 9 -34.61 -9.91 19.28
CA TYR A 9 -34.05 -9.72 17.93
C TYR A 9 -34.72 -10.65 16.93
N GLY A 10 -35.09 -10.10 15.77
CA GLY A 10 -35.62 -10.85 14.63
C GLY A 10 -34.58 -11.80 14.02
N SER A 11 -35.04 -12.75 13.20
CA SER A 11 -34.13 -13.68 12.52
C SER A 11 -33.17 -12.97 11.56
N LEU A 12 -33.59 -11.89 10.88
CA LEU A 12 -32.71 -11.17 9.95
C LEU A 12 -31.60 -10.40 10.69
N ALA A 13 -31.91 -9.76 11.81
CA ALA A 13 -30.89 -9.07 12.62
C ALA A 13 -29.82 -10.05 13.13
N ARG A 14 -30.24 -11.24 13.56
CA ARG A 14 -29.33 -12.32 14.01
C ARG A 14 -28.51 -12.88 12.84
N ALA A 15 -29.13 -13.16 11.71
CA ALA A 15 -28.42 -13.64 10.52
C ALA A 15 -27.36 -12.64 10.06
N LEU A 16 -27.71 -11.35 9.96
CA LEU A 16 -26.76 -10.29 9.61
C LEU A 16 -25.63 -10.17 10.64
N HIS A 17 -25.92 -10.29 11.93
CA HIS A 17 -24.88 -10.31 12.97
C HIS A 17 -23.87 -11.45 12.76
N TRP A 18 -24.34 -12.69 12.64
CA TRP A 18 -23.44 -13.85 12.53
C TRP A 18 -22.72 -13.92 11.18
N LEU A 19 -23.37 -13.50 10.09
CA LEU A 19 -22.71 -13.36 8.80
C LEU A 19 -21.60 -12.29 8.86
N THR A 20 -21.88 -11.14 9.48
CA THR A 20 -20.87 -10.08 9.65
C THR A 20 -19.70 -10.58 10.49
N ALA A 21 -19.98 -11.29 11.59
CA ALA A 21 -18.93 -11.88 12.43
C ALA A 21 -18.06 -12.88 11.66
N LEU A 22 -18.68 -13.78 10.89
CA LEU A 22 -17.97 -14.75 10.06
C LEU A 22 -17.05 -14.07 9.04
N LEU A 23 -17.56 -13.07 8.31
CA LEU A 23 -16.79 -12.34 7.30
C LEU A 23 -15.63 -11.57 7.92
N ILE A 24 -15.86 -10.86 9.03
CA ILE A 24 -14.81 -10.09 9.72
C ILE A 24 -13.72 -11.02 10.25
N LEU A 25 -14.07 -12.10 10.94
CA LEU A 25 -13.08 -13.04 11.49
C LEU A 25 -12.29 -13.73 10.38
N SER A 26 -12.93 -14.05 9.25
CA SER A 26 -12.24 -14.61 8.08
C SER A 26 -11.27 -13.61 7.45
N ALA A 27 -11.70 -12.35 7.26
CA ALA A 27 -10.83 -11.30 6.73
C ALA A 27 -9.64 -11.02 7.66
N LEU A 28 -9.87 -10.92 8.97
CA LEU A 28 -8.81 -10.74 9.96
C LEU A 28 -7.82 -11.90 9.95
N GLY A 29 -8.30 -13.14 9.93
CA GLY A 29 -7.46 -14.33 9.84
C GLY A 29 -6.60 -14.34 8.58
N LEU A 30 -7.18 -14.03 7.43
CA LEU A 30 -6.45 -13.94 6.16
C LEU A 30 -5.44 -12.79 6.14
N GLY A 31 -5.78 -11.63 6.72
CA GLY A 31 -4.87 -10.48 6.78
C GLY A 31 -3.65 -10.78 7.66
N LEU A 32 -3.85 -11.39 8.83
CA LEU A 32 -2.78 -11.85 9.70
C LEU A 32 -1.93 -12.95 9.04
N TYR A 33 -2.58 -13.88 8.35
CA TYR A 33 -1.90 -14.94 7.63
C TYR A 33 -1.02 -14.40 6.49
N ALA A 34 -1.57 -13.49 5.67
CA ALA A 34 -0.84 -12.86 4.57
C ALA A 34 0.41 -12.12 5.05
N GLY A 35 0.33 -11.43 6.19
CA GLY A 35 1.47 -10.70 6.77
C GLY A 35 2.66 -11.57 7.20
N ASN A 36 2.48 -12.89 7.28
CA ASN A 36 3.52 -13.84 7.67
C ASN A 36 3.96 -14.77 6.53
N LEU A 37 3.44 -14.58 5.31
CA LEU A 37 3.82 -15.38 4.16
C LEU A 37 5.17 -14.91 3.58
N PRO A 38 6.02 -15.84 3.12
CA PRO A 38 7.21 -15.47 2.37
C PRO A 38 6.83 -14.87 1.01
N SER A 39 7.77 -14.14 0.41
CA SER A 39 7.59 -13.42 -0.86
C SER A 39 8.85 -13.45 -1.73
N GLY A 40 9.65 -14.53 -1.64
CA GLY A 40 10.95 -14.63 -2.29
C GLY A 40 10.88 -15.18 -3.72
N SER A 41 9.97 -16.12 -3.98
CA SER A 41 9.77 -16.77 -5.28
C SER A 41 8.41 -16.42 -5.93
N ASP A 42 8.27 -16.64 -7.25
CA ASP A 42 7.00 -16.46 -7.97
C ASP A 42 5.82 -17.18 -7.33
N ALA A 43 6.02 -18.45 -6.95
CA ALA A 43 4.97 -19.26 -6.34
C ALA A 43 4.51 -18.66 -5.00
N GLU A 44 5.43 -18.07 -4.24
CA GLU A 44 5.14 -17.40 -2.97
C GLU A 44 4.45 -16.06 -3.20
N VAL A 45 4.89 -15.25 -4.16
CA VAL A 45 4.23 -14.00 -4.52
C VAL A 45 2.83 -14.24 -5.08
N ALA A 46 2.64 -15.22 -5.95
CA ALA A 46 1.33 -15.60 -6.47
C ALA A 46 0.39 -16.07 -5.35
N ARG A 47 0.91 -16.83 -4.38
CA ARG A 47 0.17 -17.21 -3.17
C ARG A 47 -0.19 -16.01 -2.32
N LEU A 48 0.77 -15.12 -2.06
CA LEU A 48 0.58 -13.90 -1.29
C LEU A 48 -0.50 -13.01 -1.93
N ALA A 49 -0.40 -12.79 -3.24
CA ALA A 49 -1.40 -12.07 -4.02
C ALA A 49 -2.77 -12.74 -3.91
N SER A 50 -2.86 -14.07 -4.05
CA SER A 50 -4.12 -14.81 -3.91
C SER A 50 -4.77 -14.65 -2.53
N VAL A 51 -3.97 -14.73 -1.45
CA VAL A 51 -4.48 -14.54 -0.08
C VAL A 51 -4.94 -13.10 0.13
N PHE A 52 -4.19 -12.09 -0.36
CA PHE A 52 -4.62 -10.70 -0.30
C PHE A 52 -5.87 -10.43 -1.14
N SER A 53 -6.00 -11.05 -2.31
CA SER A 53 -7.20 -10.97 -3.15
C SER A 53 -8.42 -11.49 -2.40
N LEU A 54 -8.30 -12.64 -1.71
CA LEU A 54 -9.37 -13.19 -0.88
C LEU A 54 -9.68 -12.28 0.32
N HIS A 55 -8.66 -11.79 1.03
CA HIS A 55 -8.82 -10.86 2.14
C HIS A 55 -9.59 -9.60 1.73
N LYS A 56 -9.19 -8.96 0.63
CA LYS A 56 -9.86 -7.75 0.11
C LYS A 56 -11.31 -8.05 -0.29
N THR A 57 -11.53 -9.16 -0.98
CA THR A 57 -12.88 -9.57 -1.43
C THR A 57 -13.81 -9.80 -0.25
N ILE A 58 -13.36 -10.53 0.78
CA ILE A 58 -14.14 -10.77 1.99
C ILE A 58 -14.33 -9.46 2.78
N GLY A 59 -13.31 -8.60 2.84
CA GLY A 59 -13.39 -7.29 3.50
C GLY A 59 -14.45 -6.38 2.86
N VAL A 60 -14.51 -6.33 1.53
CA VAL A 60 -15.53 -5.57 0.79
C VAL A 60 -16.92 -6.19 0.97
N ALA A 61 -17.04 -7.52 0.95
CA ALA A 61 -18.30 -8.19 1.26
C ALA A 61 -18.77 -7.89 2.70
N ALA A 62 -17.84 -7.84 3.66
CA ALA A 62 -18.12 -7.46 5.04
C ALA A 62 -18.60 -6.01 5.14
N PHE A 63 -18.00 -5.08 4.37
CA PHE A 63 -18.42 -3.68 4.32
C PHE A 63 -19.88 -3.52 3.87
N PHE A 64 -20.26 -4.11 2.73
CA PHE A 64 -21.65 -4.03 2.25
C PHE A 64 -22.63 -4.75 3.18
N THR A 65 -22.23 -5.90 3.74
CA THR A 65 -23.05 -6.61 4.75
C THR A 65 -23.26 -5.73 5.99
N ALA A 66 -22.22 -5.01 6.42
CA ALA A 66 -22.29 -4.09 7.54
C ALA A 66 -23.19 -2.88 7.26
N LEU A 67 -23.16 -2.31 6.04
CA LEU A 67 -24.09 -1.26 5.63
C LEU A 67 -25.55 -1.72 5.76
N VAL A 68 -25.87 -2.90 5.22
CA VAL A 68 -27.21 -3.50 5.36
C VAL A 68 -27.57 -3.70 6.83
N ARG A 69 -26.64 -4.23 7.63
CA ARG A 69 -26.82 -4.44 9.07
C ARG A 69 -27.07 -3.12 9.83
N ILE A 70 -26.35 -2.05 9.49
CA ILE A 70 -26.50 -0.73 10.12
C ILE A 70 -27.84 -0.12 9.76
N VAL A 71 -28.19 -0.08 8.46
CA VAL A 71 -29.49 0.42 8.00
C VAL A 71 -30.63 -0.35 8.67
N TRP A 72 -30.53 -1.68 8.73
CA TRP A 72 -31.51 -2.53 9.43
C TRP A 72 -31.60 -2.16 10.92
N ALA A 73 -30.46 -1.99 11.61
CA ALA A 73 -30.45 -1.63 13.04
C ALA A 73 -30.95 -0.20 13.34
N LEU A 74 -30.96 0.69 12.35
CA LEU A 74 -31.50 2.04 12.46
C LEU A 74 -33.03 2.08 12.31
N VAL A 75 -33.60 1.24 11.44
CA VAL A 75 -35.06 1.21 11.19
C VAL A 75 -35.83 0.26 12.12
N GLN A 76 -35.13 -0.66 12.79
CA GLN A 76 -35.78 -1.67 13.64
C GLN A 76 -35.92 -1.21 15.10
N PRO A 77 -37.00 -1.65 15.80
CA PRO A 77 -37.07 -1.55 17.25
C PRO A 77 -35.81 -2.15 17.87
N ARG A 78 -35.21 -1.44 18.82
CA ARG A 78 -34.02 -1.92 19.52
C ARG A 78 -34.42 -2.54 20.85
N PRO A 79 -34.25 -3.87 21.02
CA PRO A 79 -34.53 -4.52 22.28
C PRO A 79 -33.85 -3.84 23.47
N ALA A 80 -34.53 -3.77 24.61
CA ALA A 80 -33.98 -3.19 25.82
C ALA A 80 -32.79 -4.03 26.37
N PRO A 81 -31.81 -3.41 27.06
CA PRO A 81 -30.77 -4.14 27.77
C PRO A 81 -31.37 -4.96 28.92
N LEU A 82 -30.75 -6.09 29.27
CA LEU A 82 -31.23 -6.95 30.36
C LEU A 82 -30.99 -6.36 31.75
N HIS A 83 -29.93 -5.58 31.90
CA HIS A 83 -29.47 -5.02 33.17
C HIS A 83 -29.27 -3.49 33.09
N PRO A 84 -30.33 -2.70 32.80
CA PRO A 84 -30.24 -1.24 32.68
C PRO A 84 -29.72 -0.53 33.94
N GLU A 85 -29.87 -1.17 35.10
CA GLU A 85 -29.36 -0.71 36.39
C GLU A 85 -27.83 -0.72 36.46
N ARG A 86 -27.16 -1.60 35.70
CA ARG A 86 -25.70 -1.72 35.65
C ARG A 86 -25.12 -0.69 34.68
N ARG A 87 -25.15 0.58 35.07
CA ARG A 87 -24.83 1.73 34.18
C ARG A 87 -23.45 1.66 33.55
N ALA A 88 -22.41 1.29 34.31
CA ALA A 88 -21.05 1.21 33.79
C ALA A 88 -20.88 0.09 32.75
N GLU A 89 -21.44 -1.09 33.03
CA GLU A 89 -21.45 -2.24 32.12
C GLU A 89 -22.25 -1.93 30.85
N THR A 90 -23.42 -1.29 30.99
CA THR A 90 -24.24 -0.86 29.86
C THR A 90 -23.51 0.18 29.00
N LEU A 91 -22.87 1.18 29.62
CA LEU A 91 -22.08 2.18 28.90
C LEU A 91 -20.91 1.53 28.14
N ALA A 92 -20.17 0.62 28.79
CA ALA A 92 -19.06 -0.10 28.15
C ALA A 92 -19.54 -0.92 26.94
N ALA A 93 -20.65 -1.66 27.09
CA ALA A 93 -21.24 -2.43 26.00
C ALA A 93 -21.68 -1.51 24.83
N GLU A 94 -22.28 -0.37 25.12
CA GLU A 94 -22.67 0.61 24.09
C GLU A 94 -21.46 1.21 23.38
N VAL A 95 -20.41 1.60 24.11
CA VAL A 95 -19.16 2.12 23.52
C VAL A 95 -18.53 1.07 22.61
N VAL A 96 -18.43 -0.19 23.05
CA VAL A 96 -17.90 -1.29 22.24
C VAL A 96 -18.74 -1.52 20.98
N HIS A 97 -20.08 -1.50 21.08
CA HIS A 97 -20.94 -1.64 19.90
C HIS A 97 -20.76 -0.48 18.91
N TRP A 98 -20.68 0.76 19.38
CA TRP A 98 -20.42 1.91 18.51
C TRP A 98 -19.02 1.88 17.90
N ALA A 99 -18.01 1.46 18.66
CA ALA A 99 -16.66 1.24 18.14
C ALA A 99 -16.66 0.19 17.03
N LEU A 100 -17.33 -0.96 17.23
CA LEU A 100 -17.50 -1.99 16.20
C LEU A 100 -18.26 -1.46 14.97
N TYR A 101 -19.30 -0.63 15.17
CA TYR A 101 -20.01 0.01 14.05
C TYR A 101 -19.08 0.89 13.19
N GLY A 102 -18.24 1.69 13.81
CA GLY A 102 -17.23 2.46 13.08
C GLY A 102 -16.18 1.56 12.41
N ALA A 103 -15.71 0.50 13.10
CA ALA A 103 -14.68 -0.39 12.57
C ALA A 103 -15.13 -1.10 11.28
N MET A 104 -16.38 -1.55 11.25
CA MET A 104 -16.96 -2.21 10.08
C MET A 104 -17.05 -1.30 8.84
N LEU A 105 -16.93 0.02 9.01
CA LEU A 105 -16.91 0.98 7.91
C LEU A 105 -15.51 1.48 7.61
N VAL A 106 -14.83 2.05 8.61
CA VAL A 106 -13.54 2.73 8.46
C VAL A 106 -12.45 1.77 8.00
N MET A 107 -12.37 0.57 8.57
CA MET A 107 -11.31 -0.40 8.24
C MET A 107 -11.41 -0.88 6.77
N PRO A 108 -12.52 -1.48 6.31
CA PRO A 108 -12.58 -1.93 4.91
C PRO A 108 -12.55 -0.77 3.91
N LEU A 109 -13.15 0.39 4.23
CA LEU A 109 -13.11 1.55 3.35
C LEU A 109 -11.68 2.09 3.18
N SER A 110 -10.92 2.22 4.26
CA SER A 110 -9.50 2.62 4.17
C SER A 110 -8.66 1.58 3.43
N GLY A 111 -8.95 0.29 3.58
CA GLY A 111 -8.31 -0.77 2.78
C GLY A 111 -8.61 -0.65 1.28
N TRP A 112 -9.84 -0.28 0.91
CA TRP A 112 -10.24 -0.08 -0.47
C TRP A 112 -9.68 1.21 -1.08
N VAL A 113 -9.59 2.30 -0.29
CA VAL A 113 -8.86 3.52 -0.68
C VAL A 113 -7.38 3.19 -0.90
N TYR A 114 -6.74 2.42 -0.01
CA TYR A 114 -5.36 1.98 -0.20
C TYR A 114 -5.19 1.18 -1.50
N HIS A 115 -6.08 0.21 -1.77
CA HIS A 115 -6.07 -0.54 -3.02
C HIS A 115 -6.23 0.35 -4.26
N SER A 116 -7.03 1.41 -4.17
CA SER A 116 -7.29 2.33 -5.28
C SER A 116 -6.15 3.33 -5.50
N ALA A 117 -5.33 3.59 -4.47
CA ALA A 117 -4.24 4.58 -4.50
C ALA A 117 -2.88 4.00 -4.94
N VAL A 118 -2.79 2.69 -5.17
CA VAL A 118 -1.57 1.99 -5.62
C VAL A 118 -1.80 1.22 -6.91
N ALA A 119 -0.74 1.07 -7.71
CA ALA A 119 -0.74 0.19 -8.89
C ALA A 119 -0.96 -1.29 -8.47
N GLY A 120 -1.66 -2.04 -9.31
CA GLY A 120 -2.26 -3.34 -8.99
C GLY A 120 -1.25 -4.40 -8.53
N PHE A 121 -1.55 -5.06 -7.39
CA PHE A 121 -0.80 -6.22 -6.88
C PHE A 121 -1.69 -7.45 -6.67
N ALA A 122 -2.87 -7.25 -6.07
CA ALA A 122 -3.82 -8.32 -5.75
C ALA A 122 -5.24 -7.83 -6.05
N PRO A 123 -5.93 -8.35 -7.08
CA PRO A 123 -7.26 -7.89 -7.47
C PRO A 123 -8.34 -8.31 -6.46
N ILE A 124 -9.39 -7.51 -6.36
CA ILE A 124 -10.65 -7.89 -5.72
C ILE A 124 -11.37 -8.86 -6.67
N LEU A 125 -11.69 -10.06 -6.19
CA LEU A 125 -12.24 -11.17 -6.96
C LEU A 125 -13.75 -11.02 -7.18
N TRP A 126 -14.13 -9.96 -7.89
CA TRP A 126 -15.52 -9.66 -8.25
C TRP A 126 -15.60 -9.10 -9.67
N PRO A 127 -16.77 -9.14 -10.32
CA PRO A 127 -16.90 -8.70 -11.72
C PRO A 127 -17.05 -7.18 -11.89
N PHE A 128 -16.96 -6.40 -10.81
CA PHE A 128 -17.19 -4.95 -10.82
C PHE A 128 -15.88 -4.17 -10.74
N GLY A 129 -15.97 -2.83 -10.81
CA GLY A 129 -14.82 -1.92 -10.71
C GLY A 129 -13.95 -2.20 -9.48
N GLN A 130 -12.63 -2.17 -9.68
CA GLN A 130 -11.64 -2.45 -8.63
C GLN A 130 -11.41 -1.23 -7.72
N ALA A 131 -11.33 -0.04 -8.32
CA ALA A 131 -10.99 1.19 -7.63
C ALA A 131 -12.25 2.00 -7.25
N LEU A 132 -12.14 2.74 -6.17
CA LEU A 132 -13.09 3.80 -5.84
C LEU A 132 -12.88 4.99 -6.79
N PRO A 133 -13.97 5.60 -7.30
CA PRO A 133 -13.85 6.78 -8.13
C PRO A 133 -13.20 7.92 -7.34
N LEU A 134 -12.47 8.78 -8.04
CA LEU A 134 -11.83 9.99 -7.48
C LEU A 134 -10.70 9.73 -6.47
N VAL A 135 -10.22 8.50 -6.31
CA VAL A 135 -9.01 8.21 -5.55
C VAL A 135 -7.81 8.28 -6.50
N PRO A 136 -6.86 9.23 -6.31
CA PRO A 136 -5.69 9.32 -7.17
C PRO A 136 -4.67 8.23 -6.82
N LEU A 137 -3.88 7.82 -7.81
CA LEU A 137 -2.64 7.09 -7.59
C LEU A 137 -1.66 8.03 -6.88
N SER A 138 -1.41 7.80 -5.60
CA SER A 138 -0.63 8.70 -4.76
C SER A 138 -0.08 7.96 -3.55
N GLU A 139 1.24 7.98 -3.38
CA GLU A 139 1.90 7.38 -2.23
C GLU A 139 1.43 7.99 -0.90
N ALA A 140 1.15 9.29 -0.87
CA ALA A 140 0.64 9.96 0.32
C ALA A 140 -0.74 9.43 0.71
N VAL A 141 -1.66 9.29 -0.26
CA VAL A 141 -3.00 8.73 -0.03
C VAL A 141 -2.90 7.26 0.37
N ALA A 142 -2.07 6.48 -0.33
CA ALA A 142 -1.85 5.08 -0.03
C ALA A 142 -1.28 4.87 1.38
N GLY A 143 -0.27 5.65 1.77
CA GLY A 143 0.35 5.61 3.09
C GLY A 143 -0.64 5.94 4.20
N ALA A 144 -1.41 7.02 4.05
CA ALA A 144 -2.43 7.41 5.02
C ALA A 144 -3.53 6.35 5.15
N ALA A 145 -4.05 5.85 4.03
CA ALA A 145 -5.08 4.82 4.02
C ALA A 145 -4.59 3.50 4.65
N LYS A 146 -3.34 3.09 4.37
CA LYS A 146 -2.70 1.93 5.01
C LYS A 146 -2.56 2.12 6.52
N ALA A 147 -2.15 3.30 6.97
CA ALA A 147 -2.00 3.61 8.40
C ALA A 147 -3.36 3.58 9.12
N VAL A 148 -4.40 4.17 8.53
CA VAL A 148 -5.78 4.08 9.05
C VAL A 148 -6.23 2.61 9.10
N HIS A 149 -6.02 1.84 8.05
CA HIS A 149 -6.42 0.44 7.98
C HIS A 149 -5.77 -0.41 9.09
N HIS A 150 -4.45 -0.27 9.26
CA HIS A 150 -3.70 -1.03 10.27
C HIS A 150 -4.06 -0.60 11.70
N THR A 151 -4.16 0.70 11.97
CA THR A 151 -4.54 1.22 13.28
C THR A 151 -5.98 0.84 13.64
N SER A 152 -6.88 0.83 12.64
CA SER A 152 -8.26 0.34 12.81
C SER A 152 -8.32 -1.14 13.23
N ALA A 153 -7.36 -1.95 12.77
CA ALA A 153 -7.28 -3.37 13.16
C ALA A 153 -7.04 -3.51 14.67
N LEU A 154 -6.20 -2.67 15.29
CA LEU A 154 -5.96 -2.67 16.74
C LEU A 154 -7.25 -2.37 17.53
N VAL A 155 -7.99 -1.34 17.12
CA VAL A 155 -9.27 -1.00 17.73
C VAL A 155 -10.28 -2.14 17.55
N LEU A 156 -10.31 -2.76 16.37
CA LEU A 156 -11.19 -3.89 16.08
C LEU A 156 -10.84 -5.12 16.92
N TYR A 157 -9.55 -5.45 17.09
CA TYR A 157 -9.11 -6.56 17.96
C TYR A 157 -9.56 -6.35 19.40
N ALA A 158 -9.30 -5.17 19.96
CA ALA A 158 -9.70 -4.83 21.32
C ALA A 158 -11.23 -4.88 21.47
N ALA A 159 -11.98 -4.29 20.52
CA ALA A 159 -13.43 -4.25 20.57
C ALA A 159 -14.07 -5.64 20.40
N ILE A 160 -13.57 -6.48 19.50
CA ILE A 160 -14.02 -7.88 19.36
C ILE A 160 -13.71 -8.66 20.64
N GLY A 161 -12.51 -8.52 21.19
CA GLY A 161 -12.12 -9.17 22.44
C GLY A 161 -13.07 -8.81 23.58
N LEU A 162 -13.28 -7.51 23.83
CA LEU A 162 -14.23 -7.03 24.84
C LEU A 162 -15.66 -7.48 24.58
N HIS A 163 -16.11 -7.48 23.33
CA HIS A 163 -17.45 -7.91 22.95
C HIS A 163 -17.68 -9.40 23.24
N VAL A 164 -16.76 -10.26 22.82
CA VAL A 164 -16.83 -11.71 23.03
C VAL A 164 -16.69 -12.04 24.51
N LEU A 165 -15.72 -11.45 25.21
CA LEU A 165 -15.53 -11.65 26.64
C LEU A 165 -16.75 -11.20 27.45
N GLY A 166 -17.36 -10.06 27.08
CA GLY A 166 -18.62 -9.61 27.68
C GLY A 166 -19.75 -10.62 27.47
N ALA A 167 -19.96 -11.08 26.23
CA ALA A 167 -20.98 -12.09 25.93
C ALA A 167 -20.76 -13.42 26.68
N LEU A 168 -19.50 -13.86 26.81
CA LEU A 168 -19.13 -15.06 27.56
C LEU A 168 -19.30 -14.88 29.07
N LYS A 169 -18.91 -13.72 29.63
CA LYS A 169 -19.13 -13.38 31.04
C LYS A 169 -20.63 -13.42 31.36
N HIS A 170 -21.46 -12.81 30.52
CA HIS A 170 -22.92 -12.88 30.66
C HIS A 170 -23.47 -14.31 30.57
N ALA A 171 -22.96 -15.13 29.65
CA ALA A 171 -23.43 -16.50 29.46
C ALA A 171 -22.96 -17.48 30.56
N LEU A 172 -21.73 -17.34 31.04
CA LEU A 172 -21.06 -18.32 31.91
C LEU A 172 -21.06 -17.92 33.39
N ILE A 173 -20.93 -16.62 33.68
CA ILE A 173 -20.84 -16.09 35.05
C ILE A 173 -22.19 -15.54 35.49
N ASP A 174 -22.74 -14.54 34.79
CA ASP A 174 -24.06 -13.98 35.12
C ASP A 174 -25.20 -14.98 34.79
N ARG A 175 -24.94 -15.94 33.89
CA ARG A 175 -25.88 -16.94 33.40
C ARG A 175 -27.19 -16.35 32.86
N ASP A 176 -27.09 -15.19 32.20
CA ASP A 176 -28.23 -14.50 31.63
C ASP A 176 -28.46 -14.80 30.14
N ALA A 177 -29.53 -14.23 29.59
CA ALA A 177 -29.95 -14.48 28.22
C ALA A 177 -29.19 -13.66 27.15
N THR A 178 -28.17 -12.87 27.48
CA THR A 178 -27.51 -11.93 26.54
C THR A 178 -27.09 -12.60 25.25
N LEU A 179 -26.33 -13.70 25.33
CA LEU A 179 -25.93 -14.47 24.14
C LEU A 179 -27.11 -15.22 23.51
N ALA A 180 -28.03 -15.74 24.31
CA ALA A 180 -29.21 -16.47 23.85
C ALA A 180 -30.17 -15.59 23.01
N ARG A 181 -30.19 -14.28 23.26
CA ARG A 181 -30.94 -13.29 22.47
C ARG A 181 -30.39 -13.16 21.06
N MET A 182 -29.09 -13.32 20.85
CA MET A 182 -28.47 -13.20 19.53
C MET A 182 -28.36 -14.54 18.79
N THR A 183 -28.31 -15.68 19.50
CA THR A 183 -28.31 -17.01 18.89
C THR A 183 -29.74 -17.49 18.61
N ARG A 184 -30.55 -17.62 19.66
CA ARG A 184 -31.90 -18.20 19.60
C ARG A 184 -33.04 -17.19 19.48
N GLY A 185 -32.77 -15.90 19.70
CA GLY A 185 -33.80 -14.86 19.63
C GLY A 185 -34.71 -14.84 20.86
N VAL A 186 -34.21 -15.31 22.01
CA VAL A 186 -34.92 -15.28 23.30
C VAL A 186 -35.34 -13.84 23.59
N ALA A 187 -36.51 -13.65 24.20
CA ALA A 187 -36.96 -12.33 24.63
C ALA A 187 -36.19 -11.87 25.87
N GLY A 188 -35.84 -10.58 25.91
CA GLY A 188 -35.37 -9.89 27.10
C GLY A 188 -36.51 -9.24 27.88
N GLY A 189 -36.17 -8.59 28.99
CA GLY A 189 -37.12 -7.82 29.81
C GLY A 189 -37.67 -6.59 29.10
N ILE A 190 -38.79 -6.07 29.63
CA ILE A 190 -39.40 -4.80 29.22
C ILE A 190 -38.74 -3.72 30.07
N ALA A 191 -37.76 -2.99 29.52
CA ALA A 191 -37.13 -1.87 30.21
C ALA A 191 -37.21 -0.58 29.38
N THR A 192 -37.38 0.55 30.08
CA THR A 192 -37.40 1.89 29.47
C THR A 192 -35.97 2.36 29.20
N ARG A 193 -35.69 2.72 27.94
CA ARG A 193 -34.40 3.30 27.56
C ARG A 193 -34.28 4.72 28.07
N HIS A 194 -33.10 5.06 28.56
CA HIS A 194 -32.64 6.45 28.67
C HIS A 194 -31.59 6.65 27.57
N GLY A 195 -31.85 7.56 26.63
CA GLY A 195 -30.91 7.86 25.56
C GLY A 195 -29.75 8.68 26.09
N SER A 196 -28.53 8.15 26.03
CA SER A 196 -27.30 8.91 26.30
C SER A 196 -26.50 9.07 25.02
N LEU A 197 -25.97 10.28 24.79
CA LEU A 197 -25.04 10.54 23.69
C LEU A 197 -23.59 10.20 24.07
N ALA A 198 -23.31 9.79 25.31
CA ALA A 198 -21.94 9.53 25.77
C ALA A 198 -21.25 8.43 24.96
N ALA A 199 -21.92 7.29 24.75
CA ALA A 199 -21.33 6.17 24.01
C ALA A 199 -20.98 6.50 22.54
N PRO A 200 -21.87 7.10 21.72
CA PRO A 200 -21.51 7.48 20.36
C PRO A 200 -20.44 8.57 20.32
N VAL A 201 -20.44 9.53 21.25
CA VAL A 201 -19.39 10.56 21.32
C VAL A 201 -18.02 9.95 21.63
N LEU A 202 -17.93 9.06 22.62
CA LEU A 202 -16.68 8.37 22.95
C LEU A 202 -16.16 7.53 21.77
N ALA A 203 -17.03 6.79 21.09
CA ALA A 203 -16.65 6.04 19.90
C ALA A 203 -16.19 6.96 18.75
N LEU A 204 -16.86 8.09 18.54
CA LEU A 204 -16.43 9.09 17.55
C LEU A 204 -15.07 9.67 17.88
N MET A 205 -14.76 9.94 19.16
CA MET A 205 -13.43 10.39 19.57
C MET A 205 -12.36 9.35 19.27
N VAL A 206 -12.63 8.06 19.51
CA VAL A 206 -11.72 6.97 19.14
C VAL A 206 -11.48 6.96 17.63
N TRP A 207 -12.53 7.04 16.81
CA TRP A 207 -12.38 7.05 15.36
C TRP A 207 -11.71 8.30 14.81
N ALA A 208 -11.98 9.47 15.41
CA ALA A 208 -11.30 10.71 15.08
C ALA A 208 -9.79 10.62 15.38
N ALA A 209 -9.42 10.00 16.50
CA ALA A 209 -8.02 9.75 16.84
C ALA A 209 -7.36 8.76 15.87
N VAL A 210 -8.02 7.65 15.52
CA VAL A 210 -7.51 6.66 14.55
C VAL A 210 -7.30 7.28 13.17
N ILE A 211 -8.30 8.01 12.67
CA ILE A 211 -8.23 8.67 11.35
C ILE A 211 -7.22 9.80 11.37
N GLY A 212 -7.25 10.64 12.41
CA GLY A 212 -6.31 11.74 12.59
C GLY A 212 -4.86 11.25 12.67
N PHE A 213 -4.61 10.16 13.41
CA PHE A 213 -3.30 9.50 13.42
C PHE A 213 -2.94 8.98 12.03
N GLY A 214 -3.80 8.26 11.33
CA GLY A 214 -3.44 7.75 10.00
C GLY A 214 -3.18 8.84 8.94
N VAL A 215 -3.88 9.98 9.03
CA VAL A 215 -3.75 11.09 8.07
C VAL A 215 -2.62 12.06 8.41
N PHE A 216 -2.42 12.35 9.69
CA PHE A 216 -1.49 13.38 10.16
C PHE A 216 -0.31 12.84 10.98
N ALA A 217 -0.25 11.53 11.26
CA ALA A 217 0.99 10.97 11.76
C ALA A 217 2.08 11.34 10.76
N PRO A 218 3.25 11.78 11.24
CA PRO A 218 4.38 11.98 10.36
C PRO A 218 4.55 10.66 9.63
N ALA A 219 4.25 10.65 8.33
CA ALA A 219 4.63 9.57 7.47
C ALA A 219 6.12 9.39 7.79
N GLY A 220 6.49 8.25 8.39
CA GLY A 220 7.88 7.89 8.53
C GLY A 220 8.47 8.16 7.16
N LYS A 221 9.40 9.13 7.10
CA LYS A 221 9.78 9.91 5.93
C LYS A 221 9.49 9.09 4.67
N PRO A 222 8.51 9.46 3.80
CA PRO A 222 8.50 8.84 2.48
C PRO A 222 9.92 8.95 1.95
N PRO A 223 10.48 7.97 1.26
CA PRO A 223 11.71 8.23 0.54
C PRO A 223 11.35 9.35 -0.42
N GLY A 224 11.68 10.57 0.02
CA GLY A 224 11.21 11.80 -0.56
C GLY A 224 11.68 11.83 -2.00
N ALA A 225 10.87 12.48 -2.84
CA ALA A 225 11.32 13.19 -4.02
C ALA A 225 12.83 13.30 -4.04
N ALA A 226 13.43 12.62 -5.03
CA ALA A 226 14.86 12.48 -5.20
C ALA A 226 15.59 13.73 -4.70
N PRO A 227 16.39 13.67 -3.62
CA PRO A 227 17.30 14.77 -3.35
C PRO A 227 18.12 15.00 -4.63
N ALA A 228 18.25 16.27 -5.01
CA ALA A 228 19.03 16.69 -6.17
C ALA A 228 20.37 15.95 -6.18
N PRO A 229 20.81 15.43 -7.34
CA PRO A 229 22.08 14.71 -7.44
C PRO A 229 23.20 15.57 -6.86
N VAL A 230 24.02 14.96 -6.01
CA VAL A 230 25.18 15.62 -5.41
C VAL A 230 26.27 15.61 -6.48
N ALA A 231 26.59 16.79 -7.00
CA ALA A 231 27.67 17.01 -7.96
C ALA A 231 29.01 16.51 -7.40
N SER A 232 29.70 15.65 -8.15
CA SER A 232 31.12 15.36 -7.98
C SER A 232 31.84 15.88 -9.22
N ALA A 233 32.68 16.90 -9.03
CA ALA A 233 33.48 17.49 -10.09
C ALA A 233 34.65 16.56 -10.48
N THR A 234 34.95 16.50 -11.77
CA THR A 234 36.28 16.13 -12.27
C THR A 234 36.90 17.32 -13.00
N GLU A 235 38.23 17.47 -12.91
CA GLU A 235 39.02 18.65 -13.30
C GLU A 235 38.99 19.03 -14.81
N ALA A 236 38.20 18.36 -15.65
CA ALA A 236 38.19 18.60 -17.10
C ALA A 236 36.85 18.26 -17.80
N GLY A 237 35.70 18.41 -17.14
CA GLY A 237 34.42 17.93 -17.69
C GLY A 237 33.17 18.73 -17.30
N TRP A 238 32.02 18.37 -17.89
CA TRP A 238 30.72 18.94 -17.53
C TRP A 238 30.28 18.46 -16.14
N THR A 239 29.86 19.37 -15.27
CA THR A 239 29.40 19.08 -13.91
C THR A 239 27.88 19.06 -13.85
N VAL A 240 27.29 17.91 -13.53
CA VAL A 240 25.82 17.79 -13.36
C VAL A 240 25.36 18.59 -12.15
N THR A 241 24.42 19.52 -12.35
CA THR A 241 23.82 20.34 -11.29
C THR A 241 22.43 19.87 -10.91
N GLU A 242 21.68 19.34 -11.88
CA GLU A 242 20.32 18.82 -11.68
C GLU A 242 20.12 17.60 -12.56
N GLY A 243 19.32 16.63 -12.12
CA GLY A 243 18.94 15.51 -12.97
C GLY A 243 18.07 14.46 -12.32
N THR A 244 17.47 13.64 -13.17
CA THR A 244 16.62 12.50 -12.82
C THR A 244 17.15 11.25 -13.51
N LEU A 245 17.20 10.15 -12.77
CA LEU A 245 17.42 8.81 -13.30
C LEU A 245 16.23 7.94 -12.93
N GLY A 246 15.28 7.80 -13.85
CA GLY A 246 14.03 7.09 -13.67
C GLY A 246 14.06 5.67 -14.23
N ILE A 247 13.27 4.79 -13.64
CA ILE A 247 12.97 3.48 -14.20
C ILE A 247 11.46 3.24 -14.23
N ALA A 248 10.99 2.50 -15.21
CA ALA A 248 9.62 2.03 -15.29
C ALA A 248 9.54 0.59 -15.81
N LEU A 249 8.64 -0.19 -15.24
CA LEU A 249 8.35 -1.55 -15.70
C LEU A 249 6.88 -1.90 -15.44
N LYS A 250 6.42 -3.03 -15.97
CA LYS A 250 5.09 -3.57 -15.64
C LYS A 250 5.18 -4.58 -14.51
N GLN A 251 4.22 -4.56 -13.60
CA GLN A 251 4.00 -5.60 -12.61
C GLN A 251 2.52 -5.94 -12.58
N MET A 252 2.17 -7.21 -12.81
CA MET A 252 0.78 -7.68 -12.87
C MET A 252 -0.10 -6.85 -13.82
N GLY A 253 0.50 -6.42 -14.95
CA GLY A 253 -0.13 -5.60 -15.98
C GLY A 253 -0.22 -4.09 -15.69
N ALA A 254 0.12 -3.64 -14.49
CA ALA A 254 0.16 -2.22 -14.13
C ALA A 254 1.58 -1.66 -14.25
N GLU A 255 1.72 -0.40 -14.66
CA GLU A 255 3.02 0.28 -14.66
C GLU A 255 3.44 0.63 -13.23
N VAL A 256 4.70 0.36 -12.92
CA VAL A 256 5.40 0.72 -11.69
C VAL A 256 6.62 1.53 -12.10
N SER A 257 6.73 2.75 -11.59
CA SER A 257 7.82 3.66 -11.88
C SER A 257 8.51 4.14 -10.61
N GLY A 258 9.78 4.51 -10.78
CA GLY A 258 10.68 4.84 -9.69
C GLY A 258 11.89 5.62 -10.16
N SER A 259 12.79 5.93 -9.23
CA SER A 259 14.00 6.69 -9.53
C SER A 259 15.15 6.32 -8.59
N PHE A 260 16.37 6.57 -9.05
CA PHE A 260 17.58 6.50 -8.24
C PHE A 260 17.99 7.90 -7.77
N THR A 261 18.55 7.94 -6.56
CA THR A 261 19.01 9.15 -5.90
C THR A 261 20.49 9.03 -5.54
N GLY A 262 21.20 10.16 -5.48
CA GLY A 262 22.63 10.18 -5.11
C GLY A 262 23.59 9.64 -6.16
N TRP A 263 23.14 9.44 -7.40
CA TRP A 263 24.03 9.08 -8.50
C TRP A 263 24.95 10.25 -8.89
N THR A 264 26.12 9.92 -9.42
CA THR A 264 27.13 10.89 -9.90
C THR A 264 27.51 10.55 -11.32
N ALA A 265 27.92 11.54 -12.11
CA ALA A 265 28.40 11.33 -13.47
C ALA A 265 29.70 12.10 -13.71
N GLU A 266 30.68 11.43 -14.29
CA GLU A 266 31.89 11.99 -14.86
C GLU A 266 31.69 12.09 -16.37
N ILE A 267 31.71 13.30 -16.92
CA ILE A 267 31.37 13.56 -18.33
C ILE A 267 32.50 14.33 -18.99
N ASP A 268 33.16 13.68 -19.96
CA ASP A 268 34.09 14.30 -20.90
C ASP A 268 33.43 14.35 -22.28
N TYR A 269 33.26 15.55 -22.85
CA TYR A 269 32.58 15.72 -24.14
C TYR A 269 33.19 16.87 -24.95
N ASP A 270 33.67 16.54 -26.15
CA ASP A 270 34.18 17.48 -27.14
C ASP A 270 33.06 17.87 -28.11
N GLU A 271 32.69 19.16 -28.08
CA GLU A 271 31.62 19.73 -28.91
C GLU A 271 32.00 19.82 -30.40
N ALA A 272 33.29 19.97 -30.72
CA ALA A 272 33.76 20.13 -32.08
C ALA A 272 33.76 18.80 -32.83
N THR A 273 34.18 17.73 -32.18
CA THR A 273 34.15 16.37 -32.74
C THR A 273 32.83 15.64 -32.48
N ARG A 274 32.02 16.14 -31.54
CA ARG A 274 30.79 15.49 -31.05
C ARG A 274 31.04 14.10 -30.49
N THR A 275 32.17 13.93 -29.82
CA THR A 275 32.59 12.66 -29.19
C THR A 275 32.95 12.86 -27.73
N GLY A 276 32.90 11.81 -26.92
CA GLY A 276 33.25 11.90 -25.51
C GLY A 276 33.20 10.57 -24.78
N ALA A 277 33.31 10.63 -23.46
CA ALA A 277 33.17 9.48 -22.57
C ALA A 277 32.35 9.89 -21.34
N VAL A 278 31.59 8.93 -20.81
CA VAL A 278 30.80 9.11 -19.59
C VAL A 278 30.92 7.90 -18.68
N THR A 279 31.07 8.16 -17.38
CA THR A 279 30.95 7.15 -16.32
C THR A 279 29.95 7.63 -15.28
N VAL A 280 28.90 6.85 -15.05
CA VAL A 280 27.85 7.12 -14.07
C VAL A 280 27.92 6.09 -12.95
N SER A 281 28.02 6.56 -11.71
CA SER A 281 27.96 5.72 -10.50
C SER A 281 26.60 5.90 -9.83
N ILE A 282 25.89 4.79 -9.62
CA ILE A 282 24.50 4.78 -9.17
C ILE A 282 24.41 4.00 -7.86
N PRO A 283 24.20 4.67 -6.70
CA PRO A 283 23.90 3.98 -5.45
C PRO A 283 22.56 3.25 -5.59
N VAL A 284 22.61 1.93 -5.60
CA VAL A 284 21.43 1.07 -5.72
C VAL A 284 20.48 1.28 -4.55
N THR A 285 21.04 1.51 -3.35
CA THR A 285 20.29 1.83 -2.13
C THR A 285 19.50 3.14 -2.22
N GLY A 286 19.80 3.99 -3.19
CA GLY A 286 19.06 5.21 -3.49
C GLY A 286 17.76 4.99 -4.28
N LEU A 287 17.38 3.74 -4.60
CA LEU A 287 16.17 3.40 -5.35
C LEU A 287 14.89 3.71 -4.56
N THR A 288 13.95 4.34 -5.25
CA THR A 288 12.56 4.50 -4.81
C THR A 288 11.63 3.94 -5.90
N LEU A 289 10.86 2.90 -5.59
CA LEU A 289 9.95 2.20 -6.51
C LEU A 289 8.60 1.93 -5.82
N GLY A 290 8.10 2.92 -5.08
CA GLY A 290 6.87 2.80 -4.30
C GLY A 290 6.86 1.64 -3.30
N SER A 291 5.72 0.95 -3.20
CA SER A 291 5.51 -0.14 -2.23
C SER A 291 6.40 -1.37 -2.46
N VAL A 292 6.97 -1.53 -3.64
CA VAL A 292 7.81 -2.68 -4.01
C VAL A 292 9.31 -2.41 -3.84
N THR A 293 9.70 -1.20 -3.41
CA THR A 293 11.11 -0.84 -3.12
C THR A 293 11.84 -1.89 -2.28
N PRO A 294 11.30 -2.40 -1.15
CA PRO A 294 12.01 -3.39 -0.34
C PRO A 294 12.25 -4.71 -1.07
N GLN A 295 11.32 -5.11 -1.94
CA GLN A 295 11.45 -6.32 -2.75
C GLN A 295 12.51 -6.12 -3.85
N ALA A 296 12.49 -4.96 -4.52
CA ALA A 296 13.48 -4.62 -5.54
C ALA A 296 14.90 -4.56 -4.97
N LEU A 297 15.09 -4.00 -3.77
CA LEU A 297 16.41 -3.95 -3.11
C LEU A 297 16.91 -5.31 -2.60
N GLY A 298 16.03 -6.32 -2.53
CA GLY A 298 16.36 -7.64 -1.98
C GLY A 298 17.23 -8.51 -2.90
N PRO A 299 17.69 -9.67 -2.38
CA PRO A 299 18.69 -10.53 -3.04
C PRO A 299 18.30 -11.04 -4.43
N GLU A 300 17.00 -11.12 -4.69
CA GLU A 300 16.49 -11.66 -5.95
C GLU A 300 16.53 -10.66 -7.12
N PHE A 301 16.61 -9.37 -6.82
CA PHE A 301 16.69 -8.30 -7.81
C PHE A 301 18.02 -7.59 -7.68
N PHE A 302 18.05 -6.40 -7.10
CA PHE A 302 19.26 -5.59 -7.04
C PHE A 302 20.33 -6.14 -6.07
N ASP A 303 19.91 -6.92 -5.06
CA ASP A 303 20.78 -7.43 -4.00
C ASP A 303 21.66 -6.31 -3.40
N ALA A 304 21.01 -5.23 -2.97
CA ALA A 304 21.68 -3.97 -2.64
C ALA A 304 22.64 -4.08 -1.44
N GLU A 305 22.53 -5.14 -0.64
CA GLU A 305 23.43 -5.42 0.47
C GLU A 305 24.82 -5.90 -0.01
N THR A 306 24.86 -6.71 -1.05
CA THR A 306 26.12 -7.26 -1.62
C THR A 306 26.60 -6.44 -2.81
N HIS A 307 25.69 -5.79 -3.54
CA HIS A 307 25.94 -4.98 -4.72
C HIS A 307 25.37 -3.55 -4.56
N PRO A 308 25.99 -2.71 -3.71
CA PRO A 308 25.42 -1.41 -3.35
C PRO A 308 25.50 -0.34 -4.46
N THR A 309 26.27 -0.59 -5.52
CA THR A 309 26.53 0.38 -6.59
C THR A 309 26.42 -0.29 -7.95
N ALA A 310 25.76 0.37 -8.89
CA ALA A 310 25.79 0.06 -10.32
C ALA A 310 26.61 1.12 -11.06
N VAL A 311 27.30 0.73 -12.14
CA VAL A 311 28.19 1.62 -12.90
C VAL A 311 27.90 1.52 -14.39
N PHE A 312 27.50 2.63 -15.01
CA PHE A 312 27.41 2.73 -16.46
C PHE A 312 28.67 3.41 -17.00
N SER A 313 29.34 2.83 -17.97
CA SER A 313 30.52 3.41 -18.63
C SER A 313 30.36 3.33 -20.15
N ALA A 314 30.47 4.45 -20.85
CA ALA A 314 30.18 4.52 -22.28
C ALA A 314 31.01 5.56 -23.03
N GLN A 315 31.15 5.33 -24.34
CA GLN A 315 31.67 6.30 -25.28
C GLN A 315 30.50 7.02 -25.96
N ILE A 316 30.61 8.33 -26.09
CA ILE A 316 29.64 9.20 -26.76
C ILE A 316 30.12 9.43 -28.19
N ALA A 317 29.22 9.25 -29.15
CA ALA A 317 29.45 9.60 -30.54
C ALA A 317 28.15 10.04 -31.22
N ASP A 318 28.27 10.80 -32.30
CA ASP A 318 27.16 11.06 -33.22
C ASP A 318 27.11 9.97 -34.30
N GLU A 319 26.01 9.20 -34.32
CA GLU A 319 25.81 8.12 -35.29
C GLU A 319 24.97 8.55 -36.51
N GLY A 320 24.84 9.87 -36.75
CA GLY A 320 24.11 10.44 -37.88
C GLY A 320 22.59 10.53 -37.69
N ALA A 321 22.02 9.76 -36.75
CA ALA A 321 20.63 9.87 -36.30
C ALA A 321 20.48 10.66 -34.98
N GLY A 322 21.59 11.03 -34.34
CA GLY A 322 21.63 11.66 -33.02
C GLY A 322 22.86 11.21 -32.22
N LEU A 323 23.02 11.78 -31.03
CA LEU A 323 24.06 11.38 -30.10
C LEU A 323 23.67 10.09 -29.39
N VAL A 324 24.64 9.18 -29.26
CA VAL A 324 24.47 7.89 -28.61
C VAL A 324 25.64 7.65 -27.66
N ALA A 325 25.32 7.23 -26.44
CA ALA A 325 26.30 6.70 -25.49
C ALA A 325 26.26 5.17 -25.53
N THR A 326 27.31 4.55 -26.05
CA THR A 326 27.43 3.09 -26.20
C THR A 326 28.53 2.55 -25.30
N GLY A 327 28.19 1.56 -24.48
CA GLY A 327 29.13 0.98 -23.53
C GLY A 327 28.55 -0.17 -22.74
N THR A 328 28.78 -0.19 -21.43
CA THR A 328 28.38 -1.28 -20.54
C THR A 328 27.77 -0.76 -19.24
N LEU A 329 26.79 -1.48 -18.73
CA LEU A 329 26.26 -1.34 -17.38
C LEU A 329 26.75 -2.52 -16.53
N ASP A 330 27.52 -2.23 -15.49
CA ASP A 330 27.78 -3.15 -14.38
C ASP A 330 26.65 -3.01 -13.35
N LEU A 331 25.90 -4.08 -13.17
CA LEU A 331 24.80 -4.13 -12.22
C LEU A 331 24.72 -5.54 -11.64
N ARG A 332 24.69 -5.63 -10.31
CA ARG A 332 24.61 -6.89 -9.57
C ARG A 332 25.74 -7.88 -9.94
N GLY A 333 26.95 -7.35 -10.14
CA GLY A 333 28.13 -8.14 -10.51
C GLY A 333 28.11 -8.71 -11.93
N MET A 334 27.18 -8.25 -12.78
CA MET A 334 27.10 -8.59 -14.18
C MET A 334 27.33 -7.35 -15.03
N THR A 335 28.22 -7.47 -16.02
CA THR A 335 28.52 -6.41 -16.99
C THR A 335 27.80 -6.72 -18.30
N VAL A 336 26.82 -5.90 -18.66
CA VAL A 336 25.97 -6.09 -19.85
C VAL A 336 26.15 -4.89 -20.80
N PRO A 337 26.25 -5.09 -22.12
CA PRO A 337 26.25 -4.00 -23.08
C PRO A 337 24.97 -3.15 -22.97
N ALA A 338 25.12 -1.83 -23.01
CA ALA A 338 24.01 -0.90 -22.95
C ALA A 338 24.26 0.29 -23.88
N THR A 339 23.18 0.75 -24.49
CA THR A 339 23.17 1.87 -25.42
C THR A 339 22.10 2.86 -24.99
N LEU A 340 22.47 4.14 -24.91
CA LEU A 340 21.58 5.23 -24.54
C LEU A 340 21.60 6.29 -25.66
N PRO A 341 20.59 6.32 -26.53
CA PRO A 341 20.37 7.48 -27.40
C PRO A 341 19.90 8.67 -26.57
N PHE A 342 20.39 9.87 -26.88
CA PHE A 342 20.01 11.09 -26.18
C PHE A 342 20.03 12.34 -27.06
N THR A 343 19.33 13.35 -26.58
CA THR A 343 19.34 14.70 -27.12
C THR A 343 20.22 15.59 -26.22
N LEU A 344 20.95 16.51 -26.82
CA LEU A 344 21.85 17.44 -26.12
C LEU A 344 21.65 18.85 -26.67
N GLY A 345 21.32 19.80 -25.80
CA GLY A 345 21.29 21.23 -26.10
C GLY A 345 22.32 21.96 -25.24
N ILE A 346 23.21 22.72 -25.87
CA ILE A 346 24.23 23.53 -25.18
C ILE A 346 23.96 25.00 -25.48
N GLU A 347 23.79 25.79 -24.41
CA GLU A 347 23.62 27.24 -24.46
C GLU A 347 24.67 27.89 -23.54
N GLY A 348 25.74 28.42 -24.13
CA GLY A 348 26.87 28.98 -23.39
C GLY A 348 27.58 27.90 -22.57
N ASP A 349 27.56 28.06 -21.24
CA ASP A 349 28.18 27.13 -20.29
C ASP A 349 27.17 26.17 -19.65
N THR A 350 25.94 26.10 -20.17
CA THR A 350 24.90 25.19 -19.68
C THR A 350 24.53 24.16 -20.75
N ALA A 351 24.57 22.88 -20.37
CA ALA A 351 24.14 21.75 -21.19
C ALA A 351 22.87 21.12 -20.59
N THR A 352 21.91 20.80 -21.45
CA THR A 352 20.70 20.05 -21.11
C THR A 352 20.66 18.76 -21.93
N MET A 353 20.45 17.64 -21.26
CA MET A 353 20.43 16.32 -21.88
C MET A 353 19.17 15.55 -21.47
N ALA A 354 18.55 14.86 -22.43
CA ALA A 354 17.48 13.90 -22.17
C ALA A 354 17.67 12.66 -23.05
N GLY A 355 17.60 11.49 -22.43
CA GLY A 355 17.77 10.19 -23.09
C GLY A 355 16.85 9.13 -22.51
N SER A 356 16.58 8.11 -23.30
CA SER A 356 15.74 6.99 -22.88
C SER A 356 16.26 5.71 -23.52
N THR A 357 16.21 4.61 -22.78
CA THR A 357 16.59 3.28 -23.28
C THR A 357 15.78 2.20 -22.57
N THR A 358 15.91 0.97 -23.05
CA THR A 358 15.26 -0.20 -22.47
C THR A 358 16.31 -1.25 -22.17
N LEU A 359 16.25 -1.82 -20.97
CA LEU A 359 17.08 -2.94 -20.54
C LEU A 359 16.21 -4.16 -20.26
N ASP A 360 16.75 -5.37 -20.40
CA ASP A 360 16.10 -6.58 -19.93
C ASP A 360 16.68 -6.98 -18.57
N ARG A 361 15.85 -7.02 -17.53
CA ARG A 361 16.31 -7.36 -16.17
C ARG A 361 16.97 -8.76 -16.09
N ARG A 362 16.63 -9.66 -17.00
CA ARG A 362 17.12 -11.04 -17.01
C ARG A 362 18.58 -11.13 -17.45
N ASP A 363 19.07 -10.15 -18.21
CA ASP A 363 20.48 -10.08 -18.61
C ASP A 363 21.40 -9.88 -17.39
N PHE A 364 20.84 -9.34 -16.30
CA PHE A 364 21.49 -9.17 -14.99
C PHE A 364 21.03 -10.23 -13.97
N GLY A 365 20.44 -11.34 -14.45
CA GLY A 365 19.92 -12.42 -13.61
C GLY A 365 18.85 -11.99 -12.60
N MET A 366 18.26 -10.80 -12.74
CA MET A 366 17.35 -10.23 -11.76
C MET A 366 15.94 -10.81 -11.92
N GLY A 367 15.38 -11.29 -10.81
CA GLY A 367 14.07 -11.92 -10.77
C GLY A 367 14.03 -13.22 -11.57
N ALA A 368 15.03 -14.09 -11.40
CA ALA A 368 15.09 -15.40 -12.03
C ALA A 368 13.90 -16.29 -11.65
N SER A 369 13.41 -16.11 -10.43
CA SER A 369 12.17 -16.71 -9.95
C SER A 369 10.92 -16.13 -10.61
N TYR A 370 10.99 -14.95 -11.27
CA TYR A 370 9.92 -14.26 -11.99
C TYR A 370 9.98 -14.54 -13.49
N GLY A 371 9.56 -15.75 -13.88
CA GLY A 371 9.68 -16.26 -15.24
C GLY A 371 8.55 -15.84 -16.20
N ASP A 372 7.49 -15.21 -15.67
CA ASP A 372 6.31 -14.80 -16.41
C ASP A 372 6.24 -13.27 -16.54
N GLU A 373 6.23 -12.74 -17.77
CA GLU A 373 6.19 -11.30 -18.02
C GLU A 373 4.90 -10.64 -17.52
N THR A 374 3.85 -11.42 -17.30
CA THR A 374 2.60 -10.92 -16.73
C THR A 374 2.74 -10.62 -15.24
N THR A 375 3.65 -11.28 -14.50
CA THR A 375 3.89 -10.99 -13.07
C THR A 375 4.84 -9.82 -12.89
N VAL A 376 6.03 -9.89 -13.45
CA VAL A 376 7.02 -8.81 -13.47
C VAL A 376 7.60 -8.73 -14.86
N GLY A 377 7.40 -7.59 -15.51
CA GLY A 377 7.86 -7.30 -16.86
C GLY A 377 9.37 -7.52 -16.98
N PHE A 378 9.80 -8.05 -18.12
CA PHE A 378 11.22 -8.26 -18.39
C PHE A 378 11.90 -6.95 -18.78
N THR A 379 11.22 -6.17 -19.60
CA THR A 379 11.68 -4.87 -20.06
C THR A 379 11.56 -3.83 -18.95
N VAL A 380 12.66 -3.14 -18.68
CA VAL A 380 12.74 -1.97 -17.82
C VAL A 380 13.11 -0.78 -18.70
N GLN A 381 12.21 0.21 -18.76
CA GLN A 381 12.52 1.50 -19.35
C GLN A 381 13.39 2.30 -18.38
N VAL A 382 14.42 2.95 -18.90
CA VAL A 382 15.32 3.84 -18.17
C VAL A 382 15.26 5.20 -18.84
N ASP A 383 14.84 6.20 -18.08
CA ASP A 383 14.76 7.59 -18.55
C ASP A 383 15.76 8.45 -17.77
N VAL A 384 16.53 9.26 -18.48
CA VAL A 384 17.47 10.20 -17.88
C VAL A 384 17.23 11.59 -18.42
N ALA A 385 17.25 12.58 -17.53
CA ALA A 385 17.27 13.99 -17.89
C ALA A 385 18.22 14.71 -16.93
N LEU A 386 19.08 15.58 -17.44
CA LEU A 386 20.02 16.32 -16.61
C LEU A 386 20.35 17.70 -17.18
N THR A 387 20.78 18.58 -16.28
CA THR A 387 21.43 19.85 -16.58
C THR A 387 22.84 19.80 -16.02
N ALA A 388 23.82 20.21 -16.82
CA ALA A 388 25.21 20.31 -16.42
C ALA A 388 25.78 21.68 -16.77
N VAL A 389 26.75 22.13 -15.97
CA VAL A 389 27.51 23.35 -16.23
C VAL A 389 28.96 23.00 -16.58
N ARG A 390 29.57 23.77 -17.47
CA ARG A 390 30.98 23.59 -17.82
C ARG A 390 31.83 23.80 -16.56
N ALA A 391 32.77 22.89 -16.28
CA ALA A 391 33.74 23.13 -15.22
C ALA A 391 34.55 24.42 -15.53
N PRO A 392 34.83 25.24 -14.50
CA PRO A 392 35.54 26.51 -14.66
C PRO A 392 37.00 26.37 -15.10
#